data_AF-A0A2X2K6R9-F1
#
_entry.id   AF-A0A2X2K6R9-F1
#
_cell.length_a   1.000
_cell.length_b   1.000
_cell.length_c   1.000
_cell.angle_alpha   90.00
_cell.angle_beta   90.00
_cell.angle_gamma   90.00
#
_symmetry.space_group_name_H-M   'P 1'
#
loop_
_entity.id
_entity.type
_entity.pdbx_description
1 polymer ?
#
loop_
_entity_poly.entity_id
_entity_poly.type
_entity_poly.pdbx_seq_one_letter_code
_entity_poly.pdbx_strand_id
1 'polypeptide(L)' 'MMLANIASIEIPPIYCTYLEWLQKQEASHLQRYGVKKETLHDRQFLPRILLGEYFRDQFLRLVDQA' A
#
# COMPACT_ATOMS: atom_id res chain seq x y z
N MET A 1 10.90 9.05 -9.47
CA MET A 1 10.35 8.13 -8.43
C MET A 1 10.03 6.80 -9.09
N MET A 2 10.39 5.67 -8.48
CA MET A 2 10.17 4.34 -9.07
C MET A 2 8.81 3.78 -8.63
N LEU A 3 7.90 3.57 -9.60
CA LEU A 3 6.58 2.98 -9.38
C LEU A 3 6.66 1.46 -9.38
N ALA A 4 5.79 0.81 -8.61
CA ALA A 4 5.57 -0.62 -8.67
C ALA A 4 5.00 -0.98 -10.04
N ASN A 5 5.39 -2.15 -10.56
CA ASN A 5 4.86 -2.68 -11.83
C ASN A 5 3.67 -3.62 -11.57
N ILE A 6 3.02 -3.46 -10.43
CA ILE A 6 1.90 -4.28 -9.99
C ILE A 6 0.91 -3.37 -9.26
N ALA A 7 -0.36 -3.43 -9.65
CA ALA A 7 -1.44 -2.68 -9.05
C ALA A 7 -2.07 -3.46 -7.87
N SER A 8 -2.88 -2.78 -7.05
CA SER A 8 -3.51 -3.43 -5.89
C SER A 8 -4.40 -4.61 -6.28
N ILE A 9 -5.10 -4.56 -7.41
CA ILE A 9 -5.98 -5.64 -7.87
C ILE A 9 -5.24 -6.94 -8.18
N GLU A 10 -3.94 -6.86 -8.48
CA GLU A 10 -3.10 -8.00 -8.81
C GLU A 10 -2.44 -8.65 -7.59
N ILE A 11 -2.44 -7.97 -6.44
CA ILE A 11 -1.82 -8.43 -5.20
C ILE A 11 -2.88 -9.16 -4.35
N PRO A 12 -2.69 -10.45 -4.03
CA PRO A 12 -3.57 -11.14 -3.09
C PRO A 12 -3.58 -10.44 -1.72
N PRO A 13 -4.75 -10.29 -1.07
CA PRO A 13 -4.82 -9.74 0.27
C PRO A 13 -4.15 -10.69 1.27
N ILE A 14 -3.40 -10.13 2.23
CA ILE A 14 -2.86 -10.88 3.38
C ILE A 14 -3.86 -10.79 4.53
N TYR A 15 -3.92 -9.65 5.23
CA TYR A 15 -5.04 -9.31 6.14
C TYR A 15 -6.02 -8.31 5.53
N CYS A 16 -5.56 -7.53 4.56
CA CYS A 16 -6.36 -6.62 3.74
C CYS A 16 -5.68 -6.46 2.38
N THR A 17 -6.38 -5.86 1.43
CA THR A 17 -5.79 -5.47 0.14
C THR A 17 -4.79 -4.33 0.31
N TYR A 18 -3.94 -4.14 -0.69
CA TYR A 18 -3.01 -3.00 -0.71
C TYR A 18 -3.76 -1.66 -0.76
N LEU A 19 -4.85 -1.55 -1.53
CA LEU A 19 -5.70 -0.36 -1.59
C LEU A 19 -6.32 -0.03 -0.23
N GLU A 20 -6.88 -1.00 0.47
CA GLU A 20 -7.45 -0.79 1.81
C GLU A 20 -6.37 -0.35 2.81
N TRP A 21 -5.16 -0.88 2.70
CA TRP A 21 -4.03 -0.43 3.53
C TRP A 21 -3.65 1.03 3.24
N LEU A 22 -3.61 1.43 1.96
CA LEU A 22 -3.33 2.82 1.56
C LEU A 22 -4.41 3.78 2.06
N GLN A 23 -5.68 3.39 1.99
CA GLN A 23 -6.80 4.19 2.49
C GLN A 23 -6.74 4.41 4.00
N LYS A 24 -6.05 3.54 4.76
CA LYS A 24 -5.82 3.71 6.20
C LYS A 24 -4.66 4.65 6.54
N GLN A 25 -3.79 4.96 5.58
CA GLN A 25 -2.64 5.86 5.83
C GLN A 25 -3.07 7.33 5.91
N GLU A 26 -2.32 8.12 6.66
CA GLU A 26 -2.52 9.57 6.71
C GLU A 26 -2.30 10.22 5.35
N ALA A 27 -3.13 11.22 5.00
CA ALA A 27 -3.01 11.91 3.72
C ALA A 27 -1.64 12.61 3.56
N SER A 28 -1.13 13.19 4.64
CA SER A 28 0.20 13.81 4.68
C SER A 28 1.32 12.81 4.43
N HIS A 29 1.19 11.58 4.94
CA HIS A 29 2.16 10.50 4.70
C HIS A 29 2.24 10.17 3.21
N LEU A 30 1.09 9.95 2.56
CA LEU A 30 0.99 9.62 1.13
C LEU A 30 1.48 10.77 0.23
N GLN A 31 1.20 12.02 0.63
CA GLN A 31 1.60 13.22 -0.12
C GLN A 31 3.12 13.35 -0.25
N ARG A 32 3.90 12.88 0.74
CA ARG A 32 5.37 12.84 0.67
C ARG A 32 5.89 12.01 -0.51
N TYR A 33 5.09 11.05 -0.96
CA TYR A 33 5.38 10.22 -2.13
C TYR A 33 4.58 10.65 -3.38
N GLY A 34 4.03 11.87 -3.39
CA GLY A 34 3.25 12.38 -4.52
C GLY A 34 1.90 11.67 -4.74
N VAL A 35 1.41 10.93 -3.75
CA VAL A 35 0.13 10.20 -3.84
C VAL A 35 -0.98 11.03 -3.18
N LYS A 36 -2.07 11.25 -3.92
CA LYS A 36 -3.28 11.89 -3.39
C LYS A 36 -4.28 10.83 -2.95
N LYS A 37 -4.68 10.88 -1.68
CA LYS A 37 -5.51 9.85 -1.04
C LYS A 37 -6.87 9.72 -1.73
N GLU A 38 -7.46 10.84 -2.12
CA GLU A 38 -8.73 10.95 -2.83
C GLU A 38 -8.72 10.37 -4.26
N THR A 39 -7.54 10.13 -4.84
CA THR A 39 -7.41 9.55 -6.19
C THR A 39 -7.11 8.05 -6.20
N LEU A 40 -7.00 7.42 -5.02
CA LEU A 40 -6.62 6.02 -4.89
C LEU A 40 -7.65 5.09 -5.54
N HIS A 41 -7.19 4.19 -6.39
CA HIS A 41 -7.99 3.11 -6.96
C HIS A 41 -7.16 1.85 -7.18
N ASP A 42 -7.83 0.72 -7.37
CA ASP A 42 -7.27 -0.63 -7.38
C ASP A 42 -6.30 -0.92 -8.55
N ARG A 43 -6.48 -0.24 -9.69
CA ARG A 43 -5.63 -0.32 -10.89
C ARG A 43 -4.47 0.68 -10.93
N GLN A 44 -4.25 1.45 -9.87
CA GLN A 44 -3.22 2.49 -9.85
C GLN A 44 -1.83 1.89 -9.63
N PHE A 45 -0.83 2.33 -10.40
CA PHE A 45 0.57 2.08 -10.10
C PHE A 45 1.08 3.10 -9.10
N LEU A 46 1.56 2.62 -7.95
CA LEU A 46 1.97 3.43 -6.82
C LEU A 46 3.47 3.28 -6.51
N PRO A 47 4.09 4.23 -5.80
CA PRO A 47 5.50 4.15 -5.40
C PRO A 47 5.88 2.81 -4.76
N ARG A 48 6.99 2.21 -5.20
CA ARG A 48 7.47 0.92 -4.66
C ARG A 48 7.73 0.94 -3.16
N ILE A 49 8.07 2.10 -2.61
CA ILE A 49 8.31 2.28 -1.17
C ILE A 49 7.03 2.00 -0.37
N LEU A 50 5.87 2.51 -0.82
CA LEU A 50 4.58 2.25 -0.16
C LEU A 50 4.20 0.77 -0.22
N LEU A 51 4.56 0.08 -1.31
CA LEU A 51 4.36 -1.37 -1.41
C LEU A 51 5.23 -2.13 -0.40
N GLY A 52 6.47 -1.68 -0.18
CA GLY A 52 7.36 -2.23 0.85
C GLY A 52 6.82 -2.01 2.27
N GLU A 53 6.28 -0.82 2.55
CA GLU A 53 5.65 -0.52 3.85
C GLU A 53 4.42 -1.39 4.10
N TYR A 54 3.57 -1.59 3.08
CA TYR A 54 2.44 -2.52 3.17
C TYR A 54 2.89 -3.93 3.56
N PHE A 55 3.85 -4.52 2.84
CA PHE A 55 4.33 -5.87 3.15
C PHE A 55 5.00 -5.97 4.53
N ARG A 56 5.74 -4.93 4.96
CA ARG A 56 6.30 -4.86 6.30
C ARG A 56 5.21 -4.91 7.37
N ASP A 57 4.15 -4.13 7.21
CA ASP A 57 3.02 -4.11 8.17
C ASP A 57 2.29 -5.45 8.20
N GLN A 58 2.05 -6.07 7.05
CA GLN A 58 1.44 -7.41 7.00
C GLN A 58 2.33 -8.46 7.66
N PHE A 59 3.65 -8.40 7.43
CA PHE A 59 4.62 -9.30 8.06
C PHE A 59 4.65 -9.15 9.58
N LEU A 60 4.73 -7.91 10.10
CA LEU A 60 4.75 -7.67 11.54
C LEU A 60 3.47 -8.19 12.22
N ARG A 61 2.31 -8.10 11.56
CA ARG A 61 1.06 -8.69 12.05
C ARG A 61 1.09 -10.22 12.06
N LEU A 62 1.68 -10.85 11.04
CA LEU A 62 1.86 -12.31 11.03
C LEU A 62 2.74 -12.77 12.18
N VAL A 63 3.82 -12.03 12.46
CA VAL A 63 4.74 -12.34 13.57
C VAL A 63 4.06 -12.18 14.93
N ASP A 64 3.20 -11.17 15.11
CA ASP A 64 2.45 -10.96 16.36
C ASP A 64 1.43 -12.09 16.65
N GLN A 65 1.03 -12.85 15.62
CA GLN A 65 0.10 -13.98 15.74
C GLN A 65 0.78 -15.36 15.85
N ALA A 66 2.11 -15.43 15.78
CA ALA A 66 2.89 -16.66 15.81
C ALA A 66 3.33 -17.04 17.23
#